data_AF-A0A1J8Q6M7-F1
#
_entry.id   AF-A0A1J8Q6M7-F1
#
_cell.length_a   1.000
_cell.length_b   1.000
_cell.length_c   1.000
_cell.angle_alpha   90.00
_cell.angle_beta   90.00
_cell.angle_gamma   90.00
#
_symmetry.space_group_name_H-M   'P 1'
#
loop_
_entity.id
_entity.type
_entity.pdbx_description
1 polymer ?
#
loop_
_entity_poly.entity_id
_entity_poly.type
_entity_poly.pdbx_seq_one_letter_code
_entity_poly.pdbx_strand_id
1 'polypeptide(L)'
;MYIRHYHQGTQSKRKSVVIVVSCKSTRSVWKGGKTAKKVKIYSEMPCAPDENFKWADVLSRVEFKRTKNAMHPPPTSYGVKKYTPPTQQYMDLLKEMKEMKEMQERQEKQKVAEPLCSTGVPAASTSKISNSRKLPHISACHFLTDPPPNGSTKRSKSNNEQNDEDKEKEPIKLPAIVQNGMYVGAMFSAHIARQHVISCMVNDDVICIWYFDRQNAIQCSGFNFVQDLPRFLVLLLIMQGMQHAQWGMNLLFGPEPGFSPTVVVEDKDKRQVDLTFNLESEDCTTHFGLRACATNVFPVTSDMLSSLPQDHHSLNATNDLVTKLYLPEEMHQSEPDILKEVYKIVDKEREGMTAEERQQAPGHVPEKVWFHKFEEASTANIRRALGIDNTERGSRVFYII
;
A
#
# COMPACT_ATOMS: atom_id res chain seq x y z
N MET A 1 -6.49 -5.99 -12.06
CA MET A 1 -6.91 -5.94 -10.64
C MET A 1 -6.49 -4.61 -10.05
N TYR A 2 -7.41 -3.89 -9.40
CA TYR A 2 -7.09 -2.63 -8.71
C TYR A 2 -7.20 -2.87 -7.21
N ILE A 3 -6.22 -2.38 -6.46
CA ILE A 3 -6.28 -2.35 -5.00
C ILE A 3 -6.84 -0.98 -4.63
N ARG A 4 -7.95 -1.00 -3.87
CA ARG A 4 -8.61 0.21 -3.40
C ARG A 4 -8.18 0.49 -1.97
N HIS A 5 -7.98 1.77 -1.66
CA HIS A 5 -7.77 2.23 -0.30
C HIS A 5 -8.49 3.55 -0.09
N TYR A 6 -9.22 3.67 1.01
CA TYR A 6 -9.72 4.95 1.46
C TYR A 6 -8.70 5.57 2.38
N HIS A 7 -8.38 6.84 2.16
CA HIS A 7 -7.45 7.61 2.96
C HIS A 7 -7.99 9.02 3.13
N GLN A 8 -8.25 9.43 4.37
CA GLN A 8 -8.79 10.77 4.68
C GLN A 8 -10.01 11.12 3.81
N GLY A 9 -10.97 10.20 3.72
CA GLY A 9 -12.16 10.34 2.87
C GLY A 9 -11.94 10.20 1.36
N THR A 10 -10.69 10.14 0.88
CA THR A 10 -10.37 10.00 -0.55
C THR A 10 -10.07 8.56 -0.92
N GLN A 11 -10.77 8.02 -1.92
CA GLN A 11 -10.45 6.70 -2.47
C GLN A 11 -9.29 6.78 -3.45
N SER A 12 -8.18 6.11 -3.13
CA SER A 12 -7.12 5.83 -4.09
C SER A 12 -7.35 4.49 -4.77
N LYS A 13 -7.17 4.47 -6.10
CA LYS A 13 -7.16 3.26 -6.92
C LYS A 13 -5.77 3.06 -7.46
N ARG A 14 -5.22 1.86 -7.24
CA ARG A 14 -3.84 1.54 -7.60
C ARG A 14 -3.79 0.24 -8.37
N LYS A 15 -3.10 0.26 -9.51
CA LYS A 15 -2.79 -0.95 -10.29
C LYS A 15 -1.37 -1.37 -9.95
N SER A 16 -1.22 -2.43 -9.17
CA SER A 16 0.08 -3.06 -8.93
C SER A 16 0.35 -4.07 -10.04
N VAL A 17 1.62 -4.24 -10.40
CA VAL A 17 2.01 -5.20 -11.45
C VAL A 17 1.88 -6.63 -10.93
N VAL A 18 2.52 -6.92 -9.80
CA VAL A 18 2.42 -8.22 -9.10
C VAL A 18 2.38 -8.00 -7.60
N ILE A 19 1.51 -8.72 -6.91
CA ILE A 19 1.42 -8.73 -5.45
C ILE A 19 1.61 -10.14 -4.91
N VAL A 20 2.16 -10.23 -3.71
CA VAL A 20 2.24 -11.46 -2.92
C VAL A 20 1.17 -11.36 -1.84
N VAL A 21 0.33 -12.38 -1.74
CA VAL A 21 -0.76 -12.49 -0.78
C VAL A 21 -0.69 -13.84 -0.08
N SER A 22 -1.30 -13.96 1.10
CA SER A 22 -1.37 -15.25 1.79
C SER A 22 -2.27 -16.23 1.02
N CYS A 23 -2.00 -17.54 1.10
CA CYS A 23 -2.88 -18.56 0.53
C CYS A 23 -4.30 -18.48 1.13
N LYS A 24 -4.42 -18.07 2.40
CA LYS A 24 -5.71 -17.84 3.08
C LYS A 24 -6.49 -16.72 2.40
N SER A 25 -5.85 -15.57 2.15
CA SER A 25 -6.43 -14.42 1.43
C SER A 25 -6.79 -14.76 -0.02
N THR A 26 -6.00 -15.60 -0.70
CA THR A 26 -6.38 -16.08 -2.03
C THR A 26 -7.67 -16.90 -2.00
N ARG A 27 -7.83 -17.78 -0.99
CA ARG A 27 -9.02 -18.62 -0.84
C ARG A 27 -10.27 -17.82 -0.47
N SER A 28 -10.16 -16.74 0.33
CA SER A 28 -11.32 -15.91 0.69
C SER A 28 -11.91 -15.23 -0.53
N VAL A 29 -11.06 -14.61 -1.36
CA VAL A 29 -11.45 -13.94 -2.61
C VAL A 29 -12.07 -14.92 -3.63
N TRP A 30 -11.70 -16.20 -3.59
CA TRP A 30 -12.23 -17.22 -4.49
C TRP A 30 -13.61 -17.77 -4.11
N LYS A 31 -14.06 -17.60 -2.85
CA LYS A 31 -15.34 -18.17 -2.38
C LYS A 31 -16.59 -17.44 -2.93
N GLY A 32 -16.42 -16.33 -3.67
CA GLY A 32 -17.52 -15.60 -4.32
C GLY A 32 -18.19 -16.33 -5.50
N GLY A 33 -17.60 -17.40 -6.04
CA GLY A 33 -18.16 -18.10 -7.21
C GLY A 33 -17.87 -19.59 -7.23
N LYS A 34 -18.77 -20.41 -6.67
CA LYS A 34 -18.83 -21.89 -6.70
C LYS A 34 -17.60 -22.62 -6.12
N THR A 35 -17.88 -23.58 -5.24
CA THR A 35 -16.91 -24.51 -4.64
C THR A 35 -15.99 -25.16 -5.69
N ALA A 36 -14.73 -24.74 -5.74
CA ALA A 36 -13.73 -25.36 -6.61
C ALA A 36 -13.23 -26.68 -6.01
N LYS A 37 -13.33 -27.76 -6.80
CA LYS A 37 -12.59 -29.00 -6.58
C LYS A 37 -11.09 -28.69 -6.61
N LYS A 38 -10.34 -29.39 -5.74
CA LYS A 38 -8.88 -29.30 -5.57
C LYS A 38 -8.15 -29.31 -6.92
N VAL A 39 -7.29 -28.31 -7.10
CA VAL A 39 -6.14 -28.25 -8.01
C VAL A 39 -6.46 -28.03 -9.51
N LYS A 40 -6.45 -26.77 -9.92
CA LYS A 40 -5.86 -26.30 -11.20
C LYS A 40 -5.57 -24.80 -11.07
N ILE A 41 -4.36 -24.50 -10.64
CA ILE A 41 -3.91 -23.13 -10.38
C ILE A 41 -3.34 -22.59 -11.72
N TYR A 42 -4.15 -21.74 -12.37
CA TYR A 42 -3.82 -20.76 -13.44
C TYR A 42 -4.07 -21.01 -14.94
N SER A 43 -4.50 -22.17 -15.45
CA SER A 43 -4.63 -22.29 -16.93
C SER A 43 -6.00 -21.94 -17.53
N GLU A 44 -7.10 -22.01 -16.78
CA GLU A 44 -8.43 -21.95 -17.39
C GLU A 44 -9.43 -21.29 -16.44
N MET A 45 -9.63 -19.96 -16.52
CA MET A 45 -10.94 -19.39 -16.16
C MET A 45 -11.19 -17.99 -16.75
N PRO A 46 -12.39 -17.70 -17.31
CA PRO A 46 -12.70 -16.45 -18.00
C PRO A 46 -13.22 -15.31 -17.10
N CYS A 47 -13.40 -15.52 -15.80
CA CYS A 47 -14.01 -14.53 -14.90
C CYS A 47 -13.09 -14.24 -13.70
N ALA A 48 -12.77 -12.96 -13.54
CA ALA A 48 -12.06 -12.45 -12.36
C ALA A 48 -12.94 -12.62 -11.11
N PRO A 49 -12.35 -12.82 -9.91
CA PRO A 49 -13.11 -12.88 -8.67
C PRO A 49 -13.91 -11.59 -8.46
N ASP A 50 -15.11 -11.73 -7.88
CA ASP A 50 -16.06 -10.63 -7.67
C ASP A 50 -15.54 -9.57 -6.67
N GLU A 51 -14.56 -9.94 -5.82
CA GLU A 51 -13.93 -9.04 -4.84
C GLU A 51 -12.45 -8.75 -5.18
N ASN A 52 -12.06 -7.48 -5.02
CA ASN A 52 -10.66 -7.07 -5.14
C ASN A 52 -9.95 -7.24 -3.77
N PHE A 53 -8.70 -7.74 -3.78
CA PHE A 53 -7.79 -7.70 -2.62
C PHE A 53 -7.71 -6.28 -2.04
N LYS A 54 -7.61 -6.21 -0.71
CA LYS A 54 -7.32 -4.99 0.06
C LYS A 54 -5.84 -4.92 0.38
N TRP A 55 -5.32 -3.74 0.72
CA TRP A 55 -3.90 -3.58 1.12
C TRP A 55 -3.52 -4.37 2.38
N ALA A 56 -4.49 -4.67 3.24
CA ALA A 56 -4.28 -5.54 4.39
C ALA A 56 -3.96 -7.00 3.98
N ASP A 57 -4.44 -7.45 2.81
CA ASP A 57 -4.19 -8.80 2.28
C ASP A 57 -2.81 -8.93 1.63
N VAL A 58 -2.20 -7.81 1.26
CA VAL A 58 -0.91 -7.76 0.55
C VAL A 58 0.21 -7.94 1.56
N LEU A 59 1.05 -8.97 1.35
CA LEU A 59 2.24 -9.26 2.13
C LEU A 59 3.49 -8.60 1.54
N SER A 60 3.58 -8.56 0.22
CA SER A 60 4.66 -7.92 -0.51
C SER A 60 4.17 -7.48 -1.88
N ARG A 61 4.92 -6.59 -2.53
CA ARG A 61 4.63 -6.15 -3.89
C ARG A 61 5.90 -6.19 -4.72
N VAL A 62 5.73 -6.54 -5.99
CA VAL A 62 6.80 -6.62 -6.97
C VAL A 62 6.50 -5.62 -8.09
N GLU A 63 7.34 -4.60 -8.19
CA GLU A 63 7.26 -3.60 -9.25
C GLU A 63 8.16 -4.00 -10.40
N PHE A 64 7.66 -3.91 -11.63
CA PHE A 64 8.47 -4.15 -12.82
C PHE A 64 8.67 -2.84 -13.57
N LYS A 65 9.93 -2.47 -13.77
CA LYS A 65 10.35 -1.39 -14.64
C LYS A 65 11.16 -2.02 -15.76
N ARG A 66 10.81 -1.66 -16.99
CA ARG A 66 11.61 -2.01 -18.16
C ARG A 66 12.38 -0.77 -18.58
N THR A 67 13.70 -0.85 -18.63
CA THR A 67 14.50 0.15 -19.31
C THR A 67 14.62 -0.23 -20.79
N LYS A 68 15.12 0.69 -21.63
CA LYS A 68 15.30 0.41 -23.06
C LYS A 68 16.50 -0.52 -23.33
N ASN A 69 17.18 -0.99 -22.29
CA ASN A 69 18.35 -1.83 -22.43
C ASN A 69 17.96 -3.24 -22.86
N ALA A 70 18.81 -3.86 -23.66
CA ALA A 70 18.66 -5.27 -24.01
C ALA A 70 18.91 -6.12 -22.76
N MET A 71 17.96 -6.99 -22.42
CA MET A 71 18.15 -7.97 -21.36
C MET A 71 19.20 -9.00 -21.76
N HIS A 72 19.98 -9.48 -20.80
CA HIS A 72 20.90 -10.58 -21.06
C HIS A 72 20.12 -11.89 -21.26
N PRO A 73 20.47 -12.70 -22.28
CA PRO A 73 19.84 -14.01 -22.44
C PRO A 73 20.22 -14.92 -21.25
N PRO A 74 19.33 -15.84 -20.84
CA PRO A 74 19.66 -16.85 -19.85
C PRO A 74 20.96 -17.61 -20.23
N PRO A 75 21.85 -17.91 -19.26
CA PRO A 75 23.04 -18.68 -19.55
C PRO A 75 22.66 -20.12 -19.93
N THR A 76 23.48 -20.76 -20.76
CA THR A 76 23.26 -22.16 -21.20
C THR A 76 23.36 -23.16 -20.05
N SER A 77 24.05 -22.79 -18.97
CA SER A 77 24.11 -23.56 -17.72
C SER A 77 24.17 -22.64 -16.52
N TYR A 78 23.60 -23.09 -15.40
CA TYR A 78 23.63 -22.40 -14.12
C TYR A 78 24.66 -23.05 -13.20
N GLY A 79 25.58 -22.25 -12.67
CA GLY A 79 26.56 -22.67 -11.68
C GLY A 79 26.45 -21.81 -10.43
N VAL A 80 26.70 -22.41 -9.26
CA VAL A 80 26.81 -21.68 -8.00
C VAL A 80 28.13 -20.90 -8.02
N LYS A 81 28.06 -19.61 -8.36
CA LYS A 81 29.20 -18.71 -8.28
C LYS A 81 29.30 -18.16 -6.86
N LYS A 82 30.53 -17.88 -6.39
CA LYS A 82 30.73 -17.09 -5.16
C LYS A 82 30.00 -15.75 -5.34
N TYR A 83 29.33 -15.28 -4.28
CA TYR A 83 28.69 -13.97 -4.34
C TYR A 83 29.75 -12.89 -4.45
N THR A 84 29.70 -12.17 -5.56
CA THR A 84 30.37 -10.89 -5.71
C THR A 84 29.28 -9.84 -5.61
N PRO A 85 29.31 -8.96 -4.60
CA PRO A 85 28.38 -7.85 -4.52
C PRO A 85 28.41 -7.10 -5.85
N PRO A 86 27.25 -6.86 -6.50
CA PRO A 86 27.26 -6.09 -7.72
C PRO A 86 27.78 -4.69 -7.42
N THR A 87 28.62 -4.17 -8.31
CA THR A 87 29.10 -2.77 -8.28
C THR A 87 27.98 -1.78 -8.60
N GLN A 88 26.73 -2.25 -8.68
CA GLN A 88 25.58 -1.46 -9.05
C GLN A 88 25.36 -0.40 -7.98
N GLN A 89 25.30 0.85 -8.43
CA GLN A 89 24.95 1.96 -7.55
C GLN A 89 23.56 1.71 -6.98
N TYR A 90 23.42 1.96 -5.67
CA TYR A 90 22.12 2.03 -5.02
C TYR A 90 21.20 2.98 -5.79
N MET A 91 19.90 2.71 -5.73
CA MET A 91 18.96 3.56 -6.45
C MET A 91 18.87 4.90 -5.73
N ASP A 92 19.24 5.97 -6.44
CA ASP A 92 19.23 7.33 -5.92
C ASP A 92 17.91 8.01 -6.28
N LEU A 93 17.10 8.29 -5.25
CA LEU A 93 15.82 8.98 -5.38
C LEU A 93 15.97 10.39 -5.97
N LEU A 94 16.99 11.15 -5.56
CA LEU A 94 17.19 12.52 -6.04
C LEU A 94 17.53 12.51 -7.52
N LYS A 95 18.35 11.54 -7.94
CA LYS A 95 18.66 11.31 -9.34
C LYS A 95 17.40 10.95 -10.14
N GLU A 96 16.59 9.98 -9.67
CA GLU A 96 15.35 9.61 -10.36
C GLU A 96 14.35 10.79 -10.45
N MET A 97 14.24 11.61 -9.41
CA MET A 97 13.37 12.78 -9.41
C MET A 97 13.86 13.85 -10.39
N LYS A 98 15.18 14.09 -10.45
CA LYS A 98 15.78 15.01 -11.41
C LYS A 98 15.52 14.55 -12.85
N GLU A 99 15.77 13.27 -13.13
CA GLU A 99 15.51 12.67 -14.46
C GLU A 99 14.04 12.77 -14.86
N MET A 100 13.11 12.57 -13.91
CA MET A 100 11.69 12.75 -14.20
C MET A 100 11.34 14.20 -14.52
N LYS A 101 11.83 15.16 -13.72
CA LYS A 101 11.58 16.59 -13.96
C LYS A 101 12.09 17.01 -15.34
N GLU A 102 13.30 16.58 -15.71
CA GLU A 102 13.87 16.83 -17.03
C GLU A 102 13.04 16.20 -18.16
N MET A 103 12.50 14.99 -17.98
CA MET A 103 11.62 14.36 -18.96
C MET A 103 10.29 15.11 -19.11
N GLN A 104 9.70 15.57 -18.01
CA GLN A 104 8.47 16.34 -18.03
C GLN A 104 8.66 17.68 -18.75
N GLU A 105 9.73 18.40 -18.43
CA GLU A 105 10.08 19.66 -19.11
C GLU A 105 10.30 19.45 -20.63
N ARG A 106 10.88 18.32 -21.04
CA ARG A 106 11.03 17.98 -22.47
C ARG A 106 9.68 17.71 -23.15
N GLN A 107 8.76 17.01 -22.49
CA GLN A 107 7.43 16.74 -23.04
C GLN A 107 6.59 18.01 -23.16
N GLU A 108 6.66 18.90 -22.17
CA GLU A 108 5.99 20.20 -22.20
C GLU A 108 6.54 21.07 -23.34
N LYS A 109 7.86 21.11 -23.53
CA LYS A 109 8.48 21.81 -24.67
C LYS A 109 8.09 21.25 -26.03
N GLN A 110 7.97 19.92 -26.17
CA GLN A 110 7.52 19.30 -27.43
C GLN A 110 6.06 19.60 -27.73
N LYS A 111 5.18 19.63 -26.72
CA LYS A 111 3.76 20.01 -26.90
C LYS A 111 3.57 21.46 -27.33
N VAL A 112 4.44 22.37 -26.91
CA VAL A 112 4.40 23.80 -27.30
C VAL A 112 4.97 24.01 -28.72
N ALA A 113 5.79 23.09 -29.21
CA ALA A 113 6.48 23.22 -30.49
C ALA A 113 5.75 22.59 -31.69
N GLU A 114 4.57 21.97 -31.53
CA GLU A 114 3.73 21.55 -32.66
C GLU A 114 3.05 22.78 -33.28
N PRO A 115 3.41 23.21 -34.51
CA PRO A 115 2.71 24.28 -35.19
C PRO A 115 1.39 23.74 -35.72
N LEU A 116 0.30 24.50 -35.54
CA LEU A 116 -0.93 24.34 -36.32
C LEU A 116 -0.58 24.48 -37.82
N CYS A 117 -0.29 23.36 -38.49
CA CYS A 117 -0.17 23.35 -39.92
C CYS A 117 -1.59 23.38 -40.50
N SER A 118 -2.04 24.61 -40.75
CA SER A 118 -3.21 24.98 -41.52
C SER A 118 -3.26 24.19 -42.84
N THR A 119 -4.42 23.60 -43.09
CA THR A 119 -4.78 22.81 -44.27
C THR A 119 -4.72 23.67 -45.53
N GLY A 120 -3.65 23.54 -46.31
CA GLY A 120 -3.58 24.03 -47.68
C GLY A 120 -4.26 23.04 -48.63
N VAL A 121 -5.41 23.43 -49.18
CA VAL A 121 -6.07 22.77 -50.32
C VAL A 121 -5.19 22.90 -51.58
N PRO A 122 -5.12 21.86 -52.42
CA PRO A 122 -5.27 22.13 -53.84
C PRO A 122 -6.29 21.23 -54.55
N ALA A 123 -6.86 21.85 -55.58
CA ALA A 123 -8.04 21.45 -56.32
C ALA A 123 -7.83 20.33 -57.34
N ALA A 124 -8.98 19.83 -57.80
CA ALA A 124 -9.23 18.75 -58.74
C ALA A 124 -8.39 18.73 -60.02
N SER A 125 -8.19 17.51 -60.55
CA SER A 125 -8.10 17.26 -61.99
C SER A 125 -8.63 15.87 -62.33
N THR A 126 -9.77 15.87 -63.00
CA THR A 126 -10.48 14.75 -63.63
C THR A 126 -9.73 14.24 -64.87
N SER A 127 -9.65 12.92 -65.07
CA SER A 127 -9.76 12.35 -66.42
C SER A 127 -10.30 10.91 -66.39
N LYS A 128 -11.16 10.61 -67.37
CA LYS A 128 -11.92 9.37 -67.59
C LYS A 128 -11.16 8.42 -68.52
N ILE A 129 -11.62 7.15 -68.61
CA ILE A 129 -11.74 6.24 -69.79
C ILE A 129 -11.70 4.79 -69.26
N SER A 130 -12.82 4.05 -69.20
CA SER A 130 -13.34 3.03 -70.17
C SER A 130 -12.43 1.78 -70.26
N ASN A 131 -12.84 0.49 -70.32
CA ASN A 131 -13.97 -0.23 -70.92
C ASN A 131 -14.04 -1.65 -70.30
N SER A 132 -15.23 -2.16 -69.94
CA SER A 132 -15.99 -3.25 -70.61
C SER A 132 -15.53 -4.72 -70.47
N ARG A 133 -16.51 -5.56 -70.04
CA ARG A 133 -16.92 -6.92 -70.51
C ARG A 133 -16.76 -8.15 -69.58
N LYS A 134 -17.96 -8.63 -69.20
CA LYS A 134 -18.54 -10.00 -69.32
C LYS A 134 -18.20 -11.12 -68.29
N LEU A 135 -19.22 -11.36 -67.44
CA LEU A 135 -19.86 -12.61 -66.94
C LEU A 135 -19.83 -13.84 -67.90
N PRO A 136 -20.19 -15.10 -67.48
CA PRO A 136 -21.34 -15.49 -66.60
C PRO A 136 -21.04 -16.71 -65.65
N HIS A 137 -21.91 -17.36 -64.86
CA HIS A 137 -23.36 -17.67 -64.93
C HIS A 137 -23.84 -18.50 -63.68
N ILE A 138 -25.18 -18.51 -63.39
CA ILE A 138 -26.05 -19.56 -62.73
C ILE A 138 -26.06 -19.66 -61.18
N SER A 139 -27.15 -19.79 -60.38
CA SER A 139 -28.62 -20.07 -60.50
C SER A 139 -29.34 -19.56 -59.23
N ALA A 140 -30.49 -18.87 -59.28
CA ALA A 140 -31.90 -19.32 -59.03
C ALA A 140 -32.18 -19.90 -57.61
N CYS A 141 -33.19 -19.49 -56.80
CA CYS A 141 -34.64 -19.27 -57.01
C CYS A 141 -35.21 -18.28 -55.93
N HIS A 142 -36.06 -17.28 -56.20
CA HIS A 142 -37.53 -17.27 -56.45
C HIS A 142 -38.38 -17.50 -55.15
N PHE A 143 -39.43 -16.75 -54.74
CA PHE A 143 -40.47 -15.89 -55.38
C PHE A 143 -41.13 -14.88 -54.37
N LEU A 144 -41.44 -13.66 -54.87
CA LEU A 144 -42.65 -12.78 -54.76
C LEU A 144 -43.23 -12.30 -53.41
N THR A 145 -43.80 -11.08 -53.23
CA THR A 145 -44.50 -10.12 -54.14
C THR A 145 -44.58 -8.70 -53.49
N ASP A 146 -44.76 -7.65 -54.30
CA ASP A 146 -44.69 -6.18 -54.00
C ASP A 146 -45.97 -5.52 -53.33
N PRO A 147 -46.22 -4.17 -53.34
CA PRO A 147 -46.22 -3.22 -52.18
C PRO A 147 -47.56 -2.37 -52.13
N PRO A 148 -47.67 -1.02 -51.87
CA PRO A 148 -47.13 0.01 -50.91
C PRO A 148 -48.33 0.65 -50.07
N PRO A 149 -48.38 1.91 -49.50
CA PRO A 149 -47.46 3.08 -49.52
C PRO A 149 -47.29 3.94 -48.23
N ASN A 150 -46.33 4.88 -48.34
CA ASN A 150 -46.26 6.25 -47.79
C ASN A 150 -46.54 6.53 -46.29
N GLY A 151 -45.49 7.02 -45.61
CA GLY A 151 -45.63 7.79 -44.36
C GLY A 151 -44.30 8.45 -43.97
N SER A 152 -44.18 9.74 -44.29
CA SER A 152 -43.05 10.60 -43.94
C SER A 152 -42.91 10.79 -42.42
N THR A 153 -41.70 10.68 -41.87
CA THR A 153 -41.32 11.56 -40.75
C THR A 153 -39.81 11.77 -40.70
N LYS A 154 -39.40 13.02 -40.97
CA LYS A 154 -38.07 13.55 -40.68
C LYS A 154 -37.78 13.37 -39.19
N ARG A 155 -36.69 12.69 -38.82
CA ARG A 155 -36.12 12.75 -37.48
C ARG A 155 -34.80 13.50 -37.55
N SER A 156 -34.81 14.66 -36.91
CA SER A 156 -33.76 15.65 -36.82
C SER A 156 -32.44 15.06 -36.31
N LYS A 157 -31.33 15.43 -36.98
CA LYS A 157 -29.98 15.34 -36.41
C LYS A 157 -29.91 16.30 -35.23
N SER A 158 -29.86 15.79 -34.00
CA SER A 158 -29.41 16.57 -32.86
C SER A 158 -27.89 16.54 -32.83
N ASN A 159 -27.27 17.71 -33.03
CA ASN A 159 -25.88 17.93 -32.67
C ASN A 159 -25.76 17.75 -31.16
N ASN A 160 -25.16 16.63 -30.74
CA ASN A 160 -24.68 16.49 -29.37
C ASN A 160 -23.18 16.78 -29.43
N GLU A 161 -22.83 18.06 -29.28
CA GLU A 161 -21.50 18.46 -28.80
C GLU A 161 -21.42 17.98 -27.35
N GLN A 162 -21.03 16.71 -27.19
CA GLN A 162 -20.75 16.15 -25.90
C GLN A 162 -19.36 16.60 -25.52
N ASN A 163 -19.29 17.45 -24.48
CA ASN A 163 -18.07 17.98 -23.88
C ASN A 163 -17.00 16.90 -23.76
N ASP A 164 -15.91 17.10 -24.49
CA ASP A 164 -14.74 16.22 -24.60
C ASP A 164 -13.79 16.40 -23.38
N GLU A 165 -14.35 16.70 -22.19
CA GLU A 165 -13.59 17.01 -20.96
C GLU A 165 -13.23 15.76 -20.12
N ASP A 166 -13.81 14.59 -20.43
CA ASP A 166 -13.52 13.31 -19.75
C ASP A 166 -12.39 12.50 -20.40
N LYS A 167 -11.48 13.14 -21.13
CA LYS A 167 -10.19 12.50 -21.43
C LYS A 167 -9.38 12.50 -20.14
N GLU A 168 -9.55 11.46 -19.32
CA GLU A 168 -8.67 11.10 -18.20
C GLU A 168 -7.23 11.41 -18.62
N LYS A 169 -6.66 12.50 -18.09
CA LYS A 169 -5.25 12.82 -18.32
C LYS A 169 -4.45 11.59 -17.94
N GLU A 170 -3.62 11.09 -18.87
CA GLU A 170 -2.77 9.94 -18.59
C GLU A 170 -2.10 10.14 -17.22
N PRO A 171 -2.21 9.16 -16.31
CA PRO A 171 -1.68 9.32 -14.98
C PRO A 171 -0.18 9.59 -15.07
N ILE A 172 0.27 10.63 -14.35
CA ILE A 172 1.68 11.02 -14.27
C ILE A 172 2.49 9.77 -13.90
N LYS A 173 3.42 9.38 -14.78
CA LYS A 173 4.31 8.23 -14.56
C LYS A 173 5.31 8.60 -13.47
N LEU A 174 5.05 8.15 -12.25
CA LEU A 174 5.95 8.32 -11.11
C LEU A 174 7.22 7.48 -11.29
N PRO A 175 8.37 7.88 -10.70
CA PRO A 175 9.56 7.06 -10.68
C PRO A 175 9.24 5.85 -9.81
N ALA A 176 9.81 4.73 -10.18
CA ALA A 176 9.42 3.47 -9.58
C ALA A 176 9.79 3.42 -8.08
N ILE A 177 10.80 4.17 -7.61
CA ILE A 177 11.09 4.32 -6.17
C ILE A 177 9.97 5.06 -5.45
N VAL A 178 9.49 6.18 -5.99
CA VAL A 178 8.40 6.96 -5.37
C VAL A 178 7.13 6.13 -5.33
N GLN A 179 6.80 5.51 -6.46
CA GLN A 179 5.66 4.60 -6.54
C GLN A 179 5.83 3.46 -5.51
N ASN A 180 7.04 2.91 -5.37
CA ASN A 180 7.34 1.90 -4.37
C ASN A 180 7.04 2.38 -2.95
N GLY A 181 7.54 3.55 -2.57
CA GLY A 181 7.26 4.19 -1.29
C GLY A 181 5.77 4.45 -1.07
N MET A 182 5.03 4.91 -2.08
CA MET A 182 3.59 5.16 -1.95
C MET A 182 2.81 3.90 -1.59
N TYR A 183 3.11 2.78 -2.24
CA TYR A 183 2.43 1.52 -1.93
C TYR A 183 2.83 0.98 -0.56
N VAL A 184 4.10 1.11 -0.16
CA VAL A 184 4.56 0.75 1.18
C VAL A 184 3.83 1.59 2.23
N GLY A 185 3.65 2.89 1.99
CA GLY A 185 2.88 3.76 2.86
C GLY A 185 1.43 3.28 2.98
N ALA A 186 0.79 2.92 1.85
CA ALA A 186 -0.56 2.35 1.86
C ALA A 186 -0.62 1.02 2.64
N MET A 187 0.40 0.17 2.50
CA MET A 187 0.51 -1.08 3.25
C MET A 187 0.65 -0.84 4.76
N PHE A 188 1.40 0.19 5.17
CA PHE A 188 1.52 0.59 6.58
C PHE A 188 0.25 1.21 7.16
N SER A 189 -0.51 1.96 6.36
CA SER A 189 -1.78 2.55 6.79
C SER A 189 -2.92 1.54 6.82
N ALA A 190 -2.85 0.50 5.99
CA ALA A 190 -3.89 -0.52 5.92
C ALA A 190 -3.91 -1.50 7.10
N HIS A 191 -2.91 -1.45 8.00
CA HIS A 191 -2.86 -2.34 9.14
C HIS A 191 -2.23 -1.68 10.37
N ILE A 192 -2.98 -1.70 11.47
CA ILE A 192 -2.73 -1.01 12.73
C ILE A 192 -1.34 -1.27 13.32
N ALA A 193 -0.85 -2.51 13.21
CA ALA A 193 0.41 -2.94 13.79
C ALA A 193 1.35 -3.60 12.77
N ARG A 194 1.38 -3.07 11.53
CA ARG A 194 2.41 -3.46 10.56
C ARG A 194 3.73 -2.75 10.88
N GLN A 195 4.74 -3.55 11.25
CA GLN A 195 6.06 -3.11 11.71
C GLN A 195 7.02 -2.85 10.55
N HIS A 196 6.97 -3.70 9.53
CA HIS A 196 7.78 -3.55 8.32
C HIS A 196 7.05 -4.04 7.07
N VAL A 197 7.62 -3.71 5.92
CA VAL A 197 7.17 -4.13 4.59
C VAL A 197 8.40 -4.53 3.78
N ILE A 198 8.34 -5.74 3.20
CA ILE A 198 9.31 -6.18 2.21
C ILE A 198 8.70 -5.92 0.83
N SER A 199 9.43 -5.23 -0.04
CA SER A 199 9.02 -4.94 -1.42
C SER A 199 10.14 -5.31 -2.37
N CYS A 200 9.78 -5.80 -3.55
CA CYS A 200 10.73 -6.13 -4.60
C CYS A 200 10.56 -5.16 -5.78
N MET A 201 11.68 -4.78 -6.37
CA MET A 201 11.73 -3.91 -7.51
C MET A 201 12.58 -4.56 -8.59
N VAL A 202 11.98 -4.89 -9.71
CA VAL A 202 12.62 -5.53 -10.85
C VAL A 202 12.86 -4.48 -11.91
N ASN A 203 14.12 -4.17 -12.16
CA ASN A 203 14.55 -3.32 -13.26
C ASN A 203 15.25 -4.22 -14.29
N ASP A 204 14.56 -4.50 -15.39
CA ASP A 204 14.99 -5.46 -16.41
C ASP A 204 15.26 -6.87 -15.84
N ASP A 205 16.53 -7.29 -15.78
CA ASP A 205 16.98 -8.57 -15.25
C ASP A 205 17.56 -8.47 -13.84
N VAL A 206 17.52 -7.29 -13.22
CA VAL A 206 17.98 -7.05 -11.84
C VAL A 206 16.80 -6.92 -10.90
N ILE A 207 16.80 -7.73 -9.83
CA ILE A 207 15.85 -7.59 -8.72
C ILE A 207 16.54 -6.95 -7.52
N CYS A 208 15.95 -5.86 -7.01
CA CYS A 208 16.31 -5.19 -5.77
C CYS A 208 15.27 -5.49 -4.70
N ILE A 209 15.72 -5.86 -3.52
CA ILE A 209 14.89 -6.07 -2.33
C ILE A 209 14.96 -4.80 -1.50
N TRP A 210 13.79 -4.31 -1.12
CA TRP A 210 13.61 -3.19 -0.23
C TRP A 210 12.94 -3.68 1.05
N TYR A 211 13.54 -3.33 2.17
CA TYR A 211 12.96 -3.51 3.49
C TYR A 211 12.62 -2.14 4.04
N PHE A 212 11.35 -1.89 4.30
CA PHE A 212 10.87 -0.64 4.88
C PHE A 212 10.39 -0.93 6.29
N ASP A 213 10.85 -0.14 7.25
CA ASP A 213 10.22 -0.04 8.56
C ASP A 213 9.90 1.43 8.87
N ARG A 214 9.49 1.71 10.10
CA ARG A 214 9.13 3.06 10.52
C ARG A 214 10.33 3.99 10.76
N GLN A 215 11.56 3.47 10.75
CA GLN A 215 12.77 4.29 10.86
C GLN A 215 13.17 4.81 9.49
N ASN A 216 13.45 3.91 8.52
CA ASN A 216 13.83 4.24 7.14
C ASN A 216 13.82 2.99 6.25
N ALA A 217 13.95 3.18 4.93
CA ALA A 217 14.15 2.10 3.98
C ALA A 217 15.60 1.56 4.02
N ILE A 218 15.74 0.25 3.91
CA ILE A 218 16.98 -0.47 3.66
C ILE A 218 16.85 -1.09 2.26
N GLN A 219 17.83 -0.82 1.40
CA GLN A 219 17.85 -1.34 0.05
C GLN A 219 19.03 -2.29 -0.11
N CYS A 220 18.82 -3.45 -0.74
CA CYS A 220 19.93 -4.25 -1.25
C CYS A 220 20.38 -3.72 -2.63
N SER A 221 21.66 -3.93 -2.97
CA SER A 221 22.26 -3.53 -4.26
C SER A 221 21.57 -4.13 -5.49
N GLY A 222 20.70 -5.11 -5.27
CA GLY A 222 20.08 -5.94 -6.29
C GLY A 222 21.00 -7.06 -6.78
N PHE A 223 20.46 -7.97 -7.57
CA PHE A 223 21.24 -8.98 -8.30
C PHE A 223 20.50 -9.39 -9.57
N ASN A 224 21.24 -9.88 -10.58
CA ASN A 224 20.66 -10.32 -11.83
C ASN A 224 19.99 -11.70 -11.65
N PHE A 225 18.67 -11.75 -11.58
CA PHE A 225 17.94 -12.99 -11.28
C PHE A 225 17.87 -13.95 -12.47
N VAL A 226 18.13 -13.47 -13.68
CA VAL A 226 18.20 -14.28 -14.91
C VAL A 226 19.54 -15.02 -14.98
N GLN A 227 20.63 -14.34 -14.63
CA GLN A 227 21.98 -14.91 -14.60
C GLN A 227 22.26 -15.72 -13.33
N ASP A 228 21.60 -15.38 -12.22
CA ASP A 228 21.78 -16.02 -10.92
C ASP A 228 20.47 -16.66 -10.42
N LEU A 229 19.93 -17.55 -11.27
CA LEU A 229 18.70 -18.26 -10.99
C LEU A 229 18.75 -19.05 -9.67
N PRO A 230 19.85 -19.74 -9.28
CA PRO A 230 19.89 -20.44 -7.99
C PRO A 230 19.59 -19.54 -6.79
N ARG A 231 20.17 -18.32 -6.74
CA ARG A 231 19.88 -17.38 -5.64
C ARG A 231 18.47 -16.82 -5.71
N PHE A 232 17.95 -16.59 -6.91
CA PHE A 232 16.56 -16.17 -7.06
C PHE A 232 15.58 -17.24 -6.56
N LEU A 233 15.83 -18.52 -6.86
CA LEU A 233 15.02 -19.63 -6.35
C LEU A 233 15.09 -19.73 -4.82
N VAL A 234 16.27 -19.56 -4.23
CA VAL A 234 16.43 -19.50 -2.77
C VAL A 234 15.64 -18.34 -2.17
N LEU A 235 15.68 -17.14 -2.78
CA LEU A 235 14.88 -16.00 -2.35
C LEU A 235 13.38 -16.32 -2.37
N LEU A 236 12.89 -16.92 -3.46
CA LEU A 236 11.48 -17.32 -3.56
C LEU A 236 11.10 -18.35 -2.50
N LEU A 237 11.96 -19.34 -2.23
CA LEU A 237 11.73 -20.35 -1.18
C LEU A 237 11.69 -19.71 0.21
N ILE A 238 12.58 -18.77 0.50
CA ILE A 238 12.57 -18.03 1.77
C ILE A 238 11.26 -17.26 1.91
N MET A 239 10.86 -16.49 0.89
CA MET A 239 9.62 -15.73 0.90
C MET A 239 8.39 -16.64 1.05
N GLN A 240 8.37 -17.81 0.42
CA GLN A 240 7.28 -18.79 0.59
C GLN A 240 7.20 -19.39 1.99
N GLY A 241 8.34 -19.53 2.68
CA GLY A 241 8.41 -20.02 4.06
C GLY A 241 8.09 -18.96 5.11
N MET A 242 7.99 -17.68 4.73
CA MET A 242 7.73 -16.60 5.68
C MET A 242 6.31 -16.63 6.24
N GLN A 243 6.20 -16.60 7.56
CA GLN A 243 4.97 -16.38 8.31
C GLN A 243 4.59 -14.89 8.36
N HIS A 244 3.38 -14.58 8.80
CA HIS A 244 2.87 -13.19 8.85
C HIS A 244 3.79 -12.25 9.64
N ALA A 245 4.39 -12.71 10.75
CA ALA A 245 5.36 -11.93 11.51
C ALA A 245 6.60 -11.56 10.70
N GLN A 246 7.10 -12.50 9.89
CA GLN A 246 8.24 -12.26 9.01
C GLN A 246 7.88 -11.32 7.85
N TRP A 247 6.60 -11.25 7.48
CA TRP A 247 6.04 -10.23 6.59
C TRP A 247 5.73 -8.89 7.27
N GLY A 248 6.07 -8.74 8.56
CA GLY A 248 5.95 -7.50 9.31
C GLY A 248 4.61 -7.26 9.98
N MET A 249 3.78 -8.29 10.12
CA MET A 249 2.56 -8.22 10.91
C MET A 249 2.89 -8.50 12.38
N ASN A 250 2.57 -7.60 13.30
CA ASN A 250 2.71 -7.93 14.72
C ASN A 250 1.82 -9.15 15.06
N LEU A 251 2.39 -10.13 15.78
CA LEU A 251 1.74 -11.40 16.12
C LEU A 251 0.44 -11.20 16.90
N LEU A 252 0.37 -10.16 17.72
CA LEU A 252 -0.80 -9.83 18.53
C LEU A 252 -1.98 -9.32 17.68
N PHE A 253 -1.68 -8.76 16.50
CA PHE A 253 -2.65 -8.20 15.58
C PHE A 253 -2.74 -9.04 14.30
N GLY A 254 -2.50 -10.35 14.40
CA GLY A 254 -2.42 -11.26 13.24
C GLY A 254 -3.71 -11.31 12.40
N PRO A 255 -3.61 -11.55 11.08
CA PRO A 255 -4.73 -11.49 10.14
C PRO A 255 -5.60 -12.77 10.16
N GLU A 256 -6.24 -13.02 11.29
CA GLU A 256 -7.34 -13.98 11.35
C GLU A 256 -8.56 -13.37 10.58
N PRO A 257 -9.12 -14.02 9.55
CA PRO A 257 -10.37 -13.61 8.94
C PRO A 257 -11.49 -13.79 9.95
N GLY A 258 -12.18 -12.68 10.24
CA GLY A 258 -13.00 -12.56 11.44
C GLY A 258 -12.20 -12.02 12.63
N PHE A 259 -11.21 -11.15 12.38
CA PHE A 259 -10.41 -10.44 13.37
C PHE A 259 -11.24 -10.23 14.62
N SER A 260 -10.89 -10.96 15.68
CA SER A 260 -11.34 -10.53 16.99
C SER A 260 -10.68 -9.17 17.20
N PRO A 261 -11.45 -8.10 17.42
CA PRO A 261 -10.86 -6.84 17.85
C PRO A 261 -10.11 -6.98 19.18
N THR A 262 -10.26 -8.12 19.88
CA THR A 262 -9.58 -8.40 21.14
C THR A 262 -8.16 -8.91 20.94
N VAL A 263 -7.22 -8.20 21.55
CA VAL A 263 -5.83 -8.57 21.73
C VAL A 263 -5.59 -8.86 23.20
N VAL A 264 -4.79 -9.88 23.51
CA VAL A 264 -4.34 -10.15 24.88
C VAL A 264 -2.85 -9.93 24.95
N VAL A 265 -2.40 -9.04 25.83
CA VAL A 265 -0.99 -8.71 26.05
C VAL A 265 -0.54 -9.28 27.37
N GLU A 266 0.51 -10.11 27.36
CA GLU A 266 1.13 -10.59 28.60
C GLU A 266 1.87 -9.45 29.30
N ASP A 267 1.59 -9.28 30.58
CA ASP A 267 2.15 -8.23 31.40
C ASP A 267 2.77 -8.83 32.66
N LYS A 268 3.98 -8.37 33.02
CA LYS A 268 4.73 -8.92 34.16
C LYS A 268 4.00 -8.70 35.48
N ASP A 269 3.30 -7.58 35.62
CA ASP A 269 2.66 -7.16 36.85
C ASP A 269 1.17 -7.53 36.88
N LYS A 270 0.50 -7.49 35.73
CA LYS A 270 -0.95 -7.71 35.59
C LYS A 270 -1.34 -9.07 34.99
N ARG A 271 -0.36 -9.97 34.76
CA ARG A 271 -0.47 -11.27 34.04
C ARG A 271 -0.90 -11.13 32.58
N GLN A 272 -2.12 -10.68 32.32
CA GLN A 272 -2.68 -10.51 30.98
C GLN A 272 -3.63 -9.30 30.94
N VAL A 273 -3.47 -8.48 29.91
CA VAL A 273 -4.32 -7.32 29.63
C VAL A 273 -5.10 -7.60 28.35
N ASP A 274 -6.43 -7.68 28.46
CA ASP A 274 -7.33 -7.82 27.32
C ASP A 274 -7.71 -6.44 26.77
N LEU A 275 -7.53 -6.22 25.47
CA LEU A 275 -7.86 -4.96 24.80
C LEU A 275 -8.72 -5.26 23.58
N THR A 276 -9.97 -4.82 23.59
CA THR A 276 -10.89 -4.97 22.46
C THR A 276 -11.01 -3.64 21.72
N PHE A 277 -10.44 -3.58 20.51
CA PHE A 277 -10.40 -2.39 19.66
C PHE A 277 -11.71 -2.18 18.88
N ASN A 278 -12.38 -1.06 19.05
CA ASN A 278 -13.51 -0.72 18.18
C ASN A 278 -13.01 -0.12 16.84
N LEU A 279 -12.62 -1.00 15.91
CA LEU A 279 -12.08 -0.65 14.60
C LEU A 279 -13.11 -0.05 13.62
N GLU A 280 -14.40 -0.16 13.93
CA GLU A 280 -15.48 0.39 13.10
C GLU A 280 -15.84 1.83 13.49
N SER A 281 -15.30 2.35 14.59
CA SER A 281 -15.58 3.71 15.03
C SER A 281 -15.12 4.75 14.00
N GLU A 282 -15.98 5.72 13.71
CA GLU A 282 -15.66 6.88 12.86
C GLU A 282 -14.54 7.74 13.45
N ASP A 283 -14.29 7.63 14.76
CA ASP A 283 -13.23 8.33 15.47
C ASP A 283 -11.83 7.72 15.22
N CYS A 284 -11.76 6.57 14.56
CA CYS A 284 -10.50 5.91 14.23
C CYS A 284 -9.71 6.73 13.19
N THR A 285 -8.73 7.49 13.68
CA THR A 285 -7.81 8.25 12.84
C THR A 285 -6.55 7.42 12.57
N THR A 286 -6.53 6.73 11.42
CA THR A 286 -5.29 6.07 10.95
C THR A 286 -4.41 7.06 10.21
N HIS A 287 -3.24 7.37 10.76
CA HIS A 287 -2.30 8.31 10.14
C HIS A 287 -1.36 7.63 9.12
N PHE A 288 -1.13 8.29 7.99
CA PHE A 288 -0.15 7.89 6.98
C PHE A 288 1.25 8.39 7.35
N GLY A 289 2.23 7.50 7.28
CA GLY A 289 3.62 7.89 7.45
C GLY A 289 4.58 6.75 7.16
N LEU A 290 5.36 6.88 6.08
CA LEU A 290 6.54 6.04 5.84
C LEU A 290 7.60 6.26 6.93
N ARG A 291 7.75 7.52 7.35
CA ARG A 291 8.68 7.98 8.38
C ARG A 291 7.96 9.04 9.21
N ALA A 292 7.36 8.64 10.32
CA ALA A 292 6.71 9.54 11.28
C ALA A 292 6.37 8.78 12.57
N CYS A 293 6.11 9.53 13.64
CA CYS A 293 5.39 9.04 14.81
C CYS A 293 3.92 8.81 14.41
N ALA A 294 3.66 7.77 13.63
CA ALA A 294 2.29 7.35 13.37
C ALA A 294 1.70 6.95 14.72
N THR A 295 0.78 7.79 15.18
CA THR A 295 0.00 7.59 16.39
C THR A 295 -1.40 7.29 15.91
N ASN A 296 -1.94 6.15 16.32
CA ASN A 296 -3.33 5.83 16.10
C ASN A 296 -3.99 5.69 17.46
N VAL A 297 -5.12 6.36 17.65
CA VAL A 297 -5.90 6.29 18.89
C VAL A 297 -7.19 5.56 18.57
N PHE A 298 -7.55 4.61 19.43
CA PHE A 298 -8.74 3.80 19.28
C PHE A 298 -9.56 3.82 20.57
N PRO A 299 -10.88 3.91 20.49
CA PRO A 299 -11.72 3.50 21.60
C PRO A 299 -11.51 2.00 21.84
N VAL A 300 -11.33 1.62 23.10
CA VAL A 300 -11.14 0.22 23.51
C VAL A 300 -12.01 -0.14 24.70
N THR A 301 -12.23 -1.44 24.90
CA THR A 301 -12.73 -1.98 26.15
C THR A 301 -11.75 -3.01 26.71
N SER A 302 -11.73 -3.15 28.03
CA SER A 302 -10.87 -4.10 28.74
C SER A 302 -11.52 -4.50 30.05
N ASP A 303 -11.86 -5.78 30.21
CA ASP A 303 -12.46 -6.28 31.44
C ASP A 303 -11.46 -6.16 32.60
N MET A 304 -10.18 -6.47 32.34
CA MET A 304 -9.14 -6.36 33.36
C MET A 304 -8.89 -4.91 33.77
N LEU A 305 -8.66 -3.99 32.83
CA LEU A 305 -8.33 -2.60 33.17
C LEU A 305 -9.52 -1.86 33.79
N SER A 306 -10.75 -2.14 33.33
CA SER A 306 -11.95 -1.55 33.93
C SER A 306 -12.24 -2.05 35.35
N SER A 307 -11.65 -3.16 35.78
CA SER A 307 -11.76 -3.67 37.15
C SER A 307 -10.76 -3.03 38.13
N LEU A 308 -9.75 -2.31 37.62
CA LEU A 308 -8.75 -1.68 38.46
C LEU A 308 -9.37 -0.49 39.23
N PRO A 309 -8.96 -0.27 40.49
CA PRO A 309 -9.36 0.94 41.20
C PRO A 309 -8.95 2.18 40.40
N GLN A 310 -9.90 3.07 40.12
CA GLN A 310 -9.60 4.37 39.53
C GLN A 310 -8.74 5.19 40.48
N ASP A 311 -7.78 5.92 39.92
CA ASP A 311 -6.96 6.79 40.72
C ASP A 311 -7.78 7.98 41.23
N HIS A 312 -7.51 8.44 42.45
CA HIS A 312 -8.20 9.58 43.07
C HIS A 312 -8.01 10.90 42.30
N HIS A 313 -7.09 10.92 41.34
CA HIS A 313 -6.81 12.05 40.47
C HIS A 313 -7.76 12.13 39.26
N SER A 314 -8.55 11.08 38.99
CA SER A 314 -9.46 11.04 37.85
C SER A 314 -10.69 11.90 38.08
N LEU A 315 -10.83 12.97 37.30
CA LEU A 315 -12.06 13.77 37.23
C LEU A 315 -13.05 13.21 36.19
N ASN A 316 -12.62 12.20 35.42
CA ASN A 316 -13.46 11.60 34.40
C ASN A 316 -14.38 10.57 35.06
N ALA A 317 -15.68 10.89 35.10
CA ALA A 317 -16.70 9.97 35.59
C ALA A 317 -17.00 8.82 34.61
N THR A 318 -16.35 8.78 33.45
CA THR A 318 -16.55 7.76 32.42
C THR A 318 -15.52 6.65 32.56
N ASN A 319 -15.97 5.40 32.42
CA ASN A 319 -15.08 4.23 32.32
C ASN A 319 -14.58 4.01 30.88
N ASP A 320 -14.63 5.06 30.07
CA ASP A 320 -14.30 4.97 28.66
C ASP A 320 -12.78 4.90 28.52
N LEU A 321 -12.31 3.81 27.93
CA LEU A 321 -10.89 3.59 27.69
C LEU A 321 -10.55 3.94 26.23
N VAL A 322 -9.42 4.60 26.07
CA VAL A 322 -8.80 4.79 24.77
C VAL A 322 -7.41 4.19 24.80
N THR A 323 -6.99 3.61 23.68
CA THR A 323 -5.65 3.08 23.51
C THR A 323 -4.92 3.86 22.43
N LYS A 324 -3.68 4.22 22.75
CA LYS A 324 -2.76 4.87 21.82
C LYS A 324 -1.72 3.85 21.36
N LEU A 325 -1.70 3.58 20.06
CA LEU A 325 -0.70 2.75 19.40
C LEU A 325 0.26 3.63 18.61
N TYR A 326 1.54 3.56 18.93
CA TYR A 326 2.52 4.44 18.30
C TYR A 326 3.94 3.87 18.30
N LEU A 327 4.77 4.40 17.39
CA LEU A 327 6.19 4.05 17.25
C LEU A 327 7.09 5.29 17.44
N PRO A 328 7.32 5.73 18.69
CA PRO A 328 8.23 6.83 19.00
C PRO A 328 9.67 6.43 18.74
N GLU A 329 10.55 7.43 18.65
CA GLU A 329 11.99 7.19 18.64
C GLU A 329 12.45 6.71 20.02
N GLU A 330 13.28 5.68 20.09
CA GLU A 330 13.73 5.07 21.35
C GLU A 330 14.54 6.02 22.23
N MET A 331 15.25 6.97 21.62
CA MET A 331 16.01 7.99 22.35
C MET A 331 15.11 9.08 22.95
N HIS A 332 13.85 9.18 22.51
CA HIS A 332 12.92 10.15 23.09
C HIS A 332 12.39 9.62 24.42
N GLN A 333 12.18 10.54 25.37
CA GLN A 333 11.51 10.20 26.62
C GLN A 333 10.13 9.60 26.31
N SER A 334 9.83 8.47 26.93
CA SER A 334 8.58 7.76 26.68
C SER A 334 7.40 8.56 27.24
N GLU A 335 6.25 8.50 26.57
CA GLU A 335 5.03 9.14 27.08
C GLU A 335 4.64 8.68 28.50
N PRO A 336 4.79 7.40 28.88
CA PRO A 336 4.59 6.97 30.26
C PRO A 336 5.50 7.68 31.27
N ASP A 337 6.74 8.00 30.88
CA ASP A 337 7.69 8.75 31.72
C ASP A 337 7.34 10.24 31.75
N ILE A 338 6.92 10.81 30.62
CA ILE A 338 6.45 12.20 30.56
C ILE A 338 5.25 12.38 31.48
N LEU A 339 4.24 11.51 31.38
CA LEU A 339 3.05 11.56 32.24
C LEU A 339 3.42 11.39 33.71
N LYS A 340 4.39 10.53 34.04
CA LYS A 340 4.90 10.39 35.41
C LYS A 340 5.50 11.69 35.96
N GLU A 341 6.29 12.41 35.16
CA GLU A 341 6.84 13.71 35.58
C GLU A 341 5.75 14.79 35.69
N VAL A 342 4.76 14.78 34.79
CA VAL A 342 3.60 15.68 34.86
C VAL A 342 2.84 15.49 36.17
N TYR A 343 2.54 14.23 36.57
CA TYR A 343 1.86 13.98 37.84
C TYR A 343 2.68 14.44 39.05
N LYS A 344 4.00 14.25 39.05
CA LYS A 344 4.86 14.77 40.12
C LYS A 344 4.79 16.29 40.25
N ILE A 345 4.68 17.02 39.14
CA ILE A 345 4.53 18.48 39.15
C ILE A 345 3.17 18.85 39.73
N VAL A 346 2.10 18.20 39.25
CA VAL A 346 0.73 18.42 39.74
C VAL A 346 0.65 18.14 41.25
N ASP A 347 1.29 17.10 41.75
CA ASP A 347 1.27 16.74 43.17
C ASP A 347 2.04 17.75 44.03
N LYS A 348 3.20 18.23 43.56
CA LYS A 348 3.96 19.27 44.25
C LYS A 348 3.22 20.61 44.28
N GLU A 349 2.57 20.99 43.20
CA GLU A 349 1.82 22.24 43.11
C GLU A 349 0.56 22.22 44.00
N ARG A 350 0.04 21.03 44.34
CA ARG A 350 -1.07 20.87 45.31
C ARG A 350 -0.67 21.18 46.76
N GLU A 351 0.62 21.11 47.10
CA GLU A 351 1.17 21.51 48.40
C GLU A 351 1.18 23.05 48.54
N GLY A 352 -0.01 23.65 48.64
CA GLY A 352 -0.17 25.09 48.85
C GLY A 352 -1.39 25.72 48.15
N MET A 353 -1.96 25.03 47.16
CA MET A 353 -3.15 25.50 46.45
C MET A 353 -4.45 25.35 47.26
N THR A 354 -5.36 26.31 47.04
CA THR A 354 -6.74 26.25 47.51
C THR A 354 -7.53 25.11 46.83
N ALA A 355 -8.63 24.67 47.44
CA ALA A 355 -9.45 23.59 46.90
C ALA A 355 -9.99 23.87 45.48
N GLU A 356 -10.17 25.14 45.12
CA GLU A 356 -10.64 25.61 43.81
C GLU A 356 -9.53 25.54 42.75
N GLU A 357 -8.31 25.95 43.09
CA GLU A 357 -7.14 25.86 42.18
C GLU A 357 -6.74 24.41 41.88
N ARG A 358 -6.92 23.51 42.86
CA ARG A 358 -6.68 22.07 42.69
C ARG A 358 -7.55 21.41 41.63
N GLN A 359 -8.66 22.02 41.23
CA GLN A 359 -9.60 21.47 40.24
C GLN A 359 -9.27 21.82 38.78
N GLN A 360 -8.43 22.84 38.50
CA GLN A 360 -8.23 23.32 37.12
C GLN A 360 -7.18 22.54 36.31
N ALA A 361 -6.12 22.03 36.94
CA ALA A 361 -5.06 21.30 36.23
C ALA A 361 -5.37 19.83 35.87
N PRO A 362 -6.05 19.01 36.72
CA PRO A 362 -6.14 17.56 36.51
C PRO A 362 -7.00 17.15 35.31
N GLY A 363 -8.00 17.95 34.94
CA GLY A 363 -8.94 17.63 33.85
C GLY A 363 -8.30 17.63 32.45
N HIS A 364 -7.05 18.11 32.32
CA HIS A 364 -6.35 18.23 31.05
C HIS A 364 -5.27 17.17 30.82
N VAL A 365 -4.89 16.40 31.85
CA VAL A 365 -3.87 15.36 31.75
C VAL A 365 -4.57 14.00 31.66
N PRO A 366 -4.42 13.25 30.54
CA PRO A 366 -5.03 11.93 30.41
C PRO A 366 -4.58 10.99 31.53
N GLU A 367 -5.49 10.20 32.09
CA GLU A 367 -5.16 9.16 33.06
C GLU A 367 -4.53 7.96 32.36
N LYS A 368 -3.28 7.64 32.70
CA LYS A 368 -2.60 6.45 32.18
C LYS A 368 -2.88 5.24 33.07
N VAL A 369 -3.76 4.36 32.63
CA VAL A 369 -4.13 3.13 33.36
C VAL A 369 -3.11 2.00 33.18
N TRP A 370 -2.50 1.91 32.00
CA TRP A 370 -1.54 0.87 31.65
C TRP A 370 -0.64 1.31 30.48
N PHE A 371 0.45 0.59 30.24
CA PHE A 371 1.21 0.70 29.00
C PHE A 371 2.07 -0.56 28.80
N HIS A 372 2.47 -0.83 27.55
CA HIS A 372 3.38 -1.90 27.19
C HIS A 372 4.32 -1.49 26.08
N LYS A 373 5.56 -1.98 26.15
CA LYS A 373 6.63 -1.73 25.18
C LYS A 373 7.07 -3.05 24.54
N PHE A 374 6.98 -3.16 23.22
CA PHE A 374 7.39 -4.35 22.47
C PHE A 374 8.85 -4.24 22.02
N GLU A 375 9.78 -4.68 22.87
CA GLU A 375 11.22 -4.61 22.58
C GLU A 375 11.62 -5.38 21.31
N GLU A 376 10.94 -6.48 21.03
CA GLU A 376 11.13 -7.29 19.81
C GLU A 376 10.73 -6.53 18.54
N ALA A 377 9.86 -5.53 18.66
CA ALA A 377 9.41 -4.67 17.56
C ALA A 377 10.39 -3.54 17.20
N SER A 378 11.53 -3.45 17.89
CA SER A 378 12.52 -2.40 17.65
C SER A 378 13.07 -2.46 16.21
N THR A 379 13.09 -1.31 15.54
CA THR A 379 13.68 -1.17 14.20
C THR A 379 15.21 -1.30 14.22
N ALA A 380 15.87 -1.16 15.38
CA ALA A 380 17.31 -1.39 15.51
C ALA A 380 17.70 -2.86 15.33
N ASN A 381 16.80 -3.81 15.63
CA ASN A 381 17.13 -5.24 15.66
C ASN A 381 17.69 -5.74 14.31
N ILE A 382 16.97 -5.46 13.22
CA ILE A 382 17.40 -5.89 11.87
C ILE A 382 18.63 -5.09 11.41
N ARG A 383 18.72 -3.79 11.73
CA ARG A 383 19.90 -3.00 11.35
C ARG A 383 21.17 -3.49 12.03
N ARG A 384 21.08 -3.86 13.31
CA ARG A 384 22.18 -4.44 14.09
C ARG A 384 22.60 -5.79 13.50
N ALA A 385 21.62 -6.63 13.16
CA ALA A 385 21.89 -7.93 12.52
C ALA A 385 22.56 -7.77 11.14
N LEU A 386 22.26 -6.68 10.42
CA LEU A 386 22.88 -6.34 9.14
C LEU A 386 24.21 -5.58 9.27
N GLY A 387 24.66 -5.27 10.50
CA GLY A 387 25.89 -4.49 10.73
C GLY A 387 25.82 -3.05 10.22
N ILE A 388 24.63 -2.45 10.15
CA ILE A 388 24.46 -1.04 9.76
C ILE A 388 24.82 -0.16 10.97
N ASP A 389 25.75 0.78 10.80
CA ASP A 389 26.17 1.70 11.87
C ASP A 389 25.04 2.64 12.32
N ASN A 390 25.16 3.22 13.51
CA ASN A 390 24.20 4.19 14.09
C ASN A 390 22.76 3.65 14.23
N THR A 391 22.60 2.36 14.52
CA THR A 391 21.28 1.72 14.67
C THR A 391 20.36 2.44 15.65
N GLU A 392 20.92 2.96 16.74
CA GLU A 392 20.20 3.63 17.82
C GLU A 392 19.62 4.98 17.38
N ARG A 393 20.29 5.66 16.44
CA ARG A 393 19.85 6.98 15.98
C ARG A 393 18.60 6.87 15.13
N GLY A 394 17.48 7.29 15.70
CA GLY A 394 16.16 7.21 15.09
C GLY A 394 15.58 5.79 15.10
N SER A 395 16.15 4.88 15.91
CA SER A 395 15.47 3.61 16.20
C SER A 395 14.09 3.89 16.77
N ARG A 396 13.13 3.04 16.44
CA ARG A 396 11.76 3.15 16.90
C ARG A 396 11.31 1.82 17.46
N VAL A 397 10.50 1.89 18.51
CA VAL A 397 9.93 0.73 19.19
C VAL A 397 8.43 0.91 19.30
N PHE A 398 7.67 -0.19 19.29
CA PHE A 398 6.22 -0.12 19.32
C PHE A 398 5.70 -0.08 20.75
N TYR A 399 4.77 0.83 21.02
CA TYR A 399 4.11 1.00 22.31
C TYR A 399 2.58 0.89 22.18
N ILE A 400 1.99 0.39 23.27
CA ILE A 400 0.56 0.53 23.60
C ILE A 400 0.48 1.31 24.90
N ILE A 401 -0.35 2.33 24.95
CA ILE A 401 -0.72 3.05 26.18
C ILE A 401 -2.23 3.04 26.30
#